data_AF-A0A939IHU2-F1
#
_entry.id   AF-A0A939IHU2-F1
#
_cell.length_a   1.000
_cell.length_b   1.000
_cell.length_c   1.000
_cell.angle_alpha   90.00
_cell.angle_beta   90.00
_cell.angle_gamma   90.00
#
_symmetry.space_group_name_H-M   'P 1'
#
loop_
_entity.id
_entity.type
_entity.pdbx_description
1 polymer ?
#
loop_
_entity_poly.entity_id
_entity_poly.type
_entity_poly.pdbx_seq_one_letter_code
_entity_poly.pdbx_strand_id
1 'polypeptide(L)'
;MKKTKTESCLLIASMAIAFVFGMPSISSAMHIMEGYLPLNYCIIWGVICIPFIVLGFLSIKKTLAQDRKLLLILVMMAAYAFVLSALKIPSVTGSSSHPTGTGLGAVLFGPSAMCVIGLIVLLFQAILLAHGGLTTLGANTFSMAIAGPFLSYIVYKICLKVQAPKSVAVFFAACLGDLFTYCITAIQLALAHPAEVGGFMASLTKFMAIFAITQIPLAIIEGLLAVVVMKGLESVAQPELEMLGYGRYRKEVAA
;
A
#
# COMPACT_ATOMS: atom_id res chain seq x y z
N MET A 1 43.91 -16.24 29.69
CA MET A 1 44.23 -15.22 28.67
C MET A 1 43.56 -13.91 29.08
N LYS A 2 44.32 -12.88 29.48
CA LYS A 2 43.78 -11.55 29.79
C LYS A 2 43.47 -10.84 28.47
N LYS A 3 42.18 -10.65 28.14
CA LYS A 3 41.78 -9.81 27.00
C LYS A 3 42.33 -8.40 27.19
N THR A 4 42.91 -7.83 26.14
CA THR A 4 43.41 -6.46 26.17
C THR A 4 42.24 -5.48 26.34
N LYS A 5 42.48 -4.30 26.94
CA LYS A 5 41.43 -3.27 27.15
C LYS A 5 40.71 -2.92 25.84
N THR A 6 41.45 -2.95 24.73
CA THR A 6 40.93 -2.68 23.38
C THR A 6 39.98 -3.76 22.87
N GLU A 7 40.29 -5.04 23.07
CA GLU A 7 39.41 -6.16 22.70
C GLU A 7 38.11 -6.18 23.51
N SER A 8 38.20 -5.82 24.80
CA SER A 8 37.01 -5.70 25.65
C SER A 8 36.13 -4.53 25.23
N CYS A 9 36.74 -3.41 24.82
CA CYS A 9 36.02 -2.26 24.28
C CYS A 9 35.33 -2.57 22.94
N LEU A 10 36.01 -3.29 22.04
CA LEU A 10 35.46 -3.76 20.76
C LEU A 10 34.29 -4.73 20.96
N LEU A 11 34.38 -5.64 21.93
CA LEU A 11 33.30 -6.55 22.29
C LEU A 11 32.08 -5.83 22.89
N ILE A 12 32.31 -4.85 23.76
CA ILE A 12 31.22 -4.05 24.34
C ILE A 12 30.58 -3.19 23.25
N ALA A 13 31.38 -2.60 22.35
CA ALA A 13 30.86 -1.84 21.21
C ALA A 13 30.07 -2.72 20.25
N SER A 14 30.54 -3.93 19.92
CA SER A 14 29.81 -4.85 19.04
C SER A 14 28.54 -5.39 19.69
N MET A 15 28.55 -5.67 20.99
CA MET A 15 27.34 -6.03 21.73
C MET A 15 26.36 -4.85 21.85
N ALA A 16 26.84 -3.62 22.04
CA ALA A 16 26.00 -2.43 22.05
C ALA A 16 25.39 -2.14 20.67
N ILE A 17 26.16 -2.31 19.60
CA ILE A 17 25.67 -2.24 18.22
C ILE A 17 24.64 -3.34 17.98
N ALA A 18 24.95 -4.60 18.31
CA ALA A 18 24.00 -5.71 18.16
C ALA A 18 22.75 -5.53 19.02
N PHE A 19 22.84 -4.88 20.18
CA PHE A 19 21.70 -4.56 21.03
C PHE A 19 20.86 -3.42 20.43
N VAL A 20 21.49 -2.36 19.92
CA VAL A 20 20.80 -1.24 19.25
C VAL A 20 20.13 -1.67 17.95
N PHE A 21 20.79 -2.51 17.13
CA PHE A 21 20.23 -3.07 15.90
C PHE A 21 19.33 -4.29 16.14
N GLY A 22 19.44 -4.93 17.31
CA GLY A 22 18.64 -6.08 17.72
C GLY A 22 17.42 -5.71 18.57
N MET A 23 17.26 -4.44 18.97
CA MET A 23 15.99 -3.99 19.51
C MET A 23 14.94 -4.15 18.41
N PRO A 24 13.81 -4.83 18.66
CA PRO A 24 12.68 -4.79 17.76
C PRO A 24 12.21 -3.34 17.70
N SER A 25 12.68 -2.62 16.69
CA SER A 25 12.14 -1.33 16.32
C SER A 25 10.65 -1.57 16.09
N ILE A 26 9.80 -0.81 16.77
CA ILE A 26 8.36 -0.80 16.52
C ILE A 26 8.23 -0.51 15.03
N SER A 27 8.02 -1.55 14.23
CA SER A 27 7.80 -1.40 12.82
C SER A 27 6.51 -0.60 12.75
N SER A 28 6.63 0.66 12.32
CA SER A 28 5.50 1.46 11.87
C SER A 28 5.05 0.86 10.55
N ALA A 29 4.58 -0.38 10.62
CA ALA A 29 4.21 -1.18 9.49
C ALA A 29 2.95 -0.57 8.89
N MET A 30 3.00 -0.38 7.58
CA MET A 30 1.83 0.00 6.79
C MET A 30 0.67 -0.99 7.02
N HIS A 31 1.02 -2.27 7.18
CA HIS A 31 0.11 -3.39 7.40
C HIS A 31 -0.07 -3.65 8.88
N ILE A 32 -1.29 -3.99 9.26
CA ILE A 32 -1.57 -4.44 10.61
C ILE A 32 -0.98 -5.83 10.82
N MET A 33 -0.11 -5.96 11.82
CA MET A 33 0.62 -7.19 12.11
C MET A 33 -0.30 -8.30 12.62
N GLU A 34 0.13 -9.55 12.40
CA GLU A 34 -0.53 -10.73 12.95
C GLU A 34 -0.75 -10.61 14.47
N GLY A 35 -1.96 -10.97 14.94
CA GLY A 35 -2.31 -10.94 16.37
C GLY A 35 -2.58 -9.54 16.96
N TYR A 36 -2.49 -8.46 16.17
CA TYR A 36 -2.74 -7.10 16.67
C TYR A 36 -4.23 -6.74 16.74
N LEU A 37 -5.08 -7.39 15.94
CA LEU A 37 -6.54 -7.23 16.02
C LEU A 37 -7.17 -8.38 16.81
N PRO A 38 -8.19 -8.10 17.66
CA PRO A 38 -9.04 -9.13 18.21
C PRO A 38 -9.77 -9.90 17.10
N LEU A 39 -9.99 -11.19 17.32
CA LEU A 39 -10.60 -12.10 16.33
C LEU A 39 -11.91 -11.57 15.74
N ASN A 40 -12.76 -10.94 16.58
CA ASN A 40 -14.03 -10.37 16.14
C ASN A 40 -13.84 -9.31 15.04
N TYR A 41 -12.84 -8.43 15.18
CA TYR A 41 -12.54 -7.41 14.18
C TYR A 41 -11.97 -8.01 12.90
N CYS A 42 -11.13 -9.04 13.01
CA CYS A 42 -10.61 -9.76 11.84
C CYS A 42 -11.75 -10.35 10.99
N ILE A 43 -12.74 -10.98 11.64
CA ILE A 43 -13.90 -11.55 10.96
C ILE A 43 -14.75 -10.44 10.31
N ILE A 44 -15.04 -9.36 11.04
CA ILE A 44 -15.85 -8.24 10.52
C ILE A 44 -15.21 -7.65 9.26
N TRP A 45 -13.91 -7.33 9.32
CA TRP A 45 -13.21 -6.78 8.16
C TRP A 45 -13.12 -7.78 7.00
N GLY A 46 -12.93 -9.06 7.29
CA GLY A 46 -12.99 -10.13 6.29
C GLY A 46 -14.33 -10.16 5.57
N VAL A 47 -15.45 -10.14 6.31
CA VAL A 47 -16.81 -10.15 5.74
C VAL A 47 -17.09 -8.90 4.91
N ILE A 48 -16.66 -7.73 5.37
CA ILE A 48 -16.82 -6.46 4.64
C ILE A 48 -16.08 -6.49 3.28
N CYS A 49 -14.95 -7.18 3.18
CA CYS A 49 -14.19 -7.27 1.94
C CYS A 49 -14.84 -8.17 0.87
N ILE A 50 -15.62 -9.19 1.27
CA ILE A 50 -16.22 -10.17 0.36
C ILE A 50 -16.93 -9.54 -0.84
N PRO A 51 -17.88 -8.59 -0.69
CA PRO A 51 -18.57 -8.01 -1.84
C PRO A 51 -17.62 -7.34 -2.83
N PHE A 52 -16.60 -6.61 -2.35
CA PHE A 52 -15.63 -5.93 -3.22
C PHE A 52 -14.74 -6.92 -3.97
N ILE A 53 -14.31 -8.00 -3.30
CA ILE A 53 -13.51 -9.07 -3.91
C ILE A 53 -14.35 -9.79 -4.98
N VAL A 54 -15.62 -10.10 -4.69
CA VAL A 54 -16.53 -10.75 -5.65
C VAL A 54 -16.74 -9.85 -6.87
N LEU A 55 -17.02 -8.57 -6.67
CA LEU A 55 -17.17 -7.60 -7.76
C LEU A 55 -15.88 -7.47 -8.58
N GLY A 56 -14.72 -7.43 -7.91
CA GLY A 56 -13.41 -7.41 -8.56
C GLY A 56 -13.16 -8.67 -9.41
N PHE A 57 -13.50 -9.84 -8.88
CA PHE A 57 -13.38 -11.11 -9.60
C PHE A 57 -14.30 -11.16 -10.82
N LEU A 58 -15.55 -10.72 -10.68
CA LEU A 58 -16.49 -10.64 -11.80
C LEU A 58 -16.01 -9.66 -12.88
N SER A 59 -15.43 -8.52 -12.47
CA SER A 59 -14.83 -7.55 -13.38
C SER A 59 -13.67 -8.19 -14.16
N ILE A 60 -12.74 -8.85 -13.46
CA ILE A 60 -11.61 -9.55 -14.09
C ILE A 60 -12.11 -10.64 -15.05
N LYS A 61 -13.11 -11.45 -14.64
CA LYS A 61 -13.69 -12.50 -15.48
C LYS A 61 -14.29 -11.94 -16.77
N LYS A 62 -15.01 -10.81 -16.68
CA LYS A 62 -15.58 -10.13 -17.84
C LYS A 62 -14.49 -9.61 -18.78
N THR A 63 -13.46 -8.98 -18.25
CA THR A 63 -12.30 -8.51 -19.01
C THR A 63 -11.57 -9.67 -19.70
N LEU A 64 -11.38 -10.79 -18.99
CA LEU A 64 -10.68 -11.95 -19.50
C LEU A 64 -11.46 -12.71 -20.58
N ALA A 65 -12.79 -12.64 -20.55
CA ALA A 65 -13.64 -13.19 -21.60
C ALA A 65 -13.49 -12.44 -22.93
N GLN A 66 -13.03 -11.18 -22.90
CA GLN A 66 -12.80 -10.38 -24.10
C GLN A 66 -11.42 -10.64 -24.70
N ASP A 67 -10.38 -10.71 -23.87
CA ASP A 67 -9.03 -11.06 -24.31
C ASP A 67 -8.25 -11.80 -23.22
N ARG A 68 -7.83 -13.04 -23.52
CA ARG A 68 -7.04 -13.86 -22.60
C ARG A 68 -5.64 -13.31 -22.34
N LYS A 69 -5.08 -12.50 -23.24
CA LYS A 69 -3.77 -11.87 -23.04
C LYS A 69 -3.77 -10.89 -21.86
N LEU A 70 -4.93 -10.35 -21.49
CA LEU A 70 -5.08 -9.47 -20.32
C LEU A 70 -4.78 -10.18 -18.99
N LEU A 71 -4.91 -11.53 -18.93
CA LEU A 71 -4.47 -12.31 -17.77
C LEU A 71 -2.97 -12.12 -17.52
N LEU A 72 -2.16 -12.18 -18.58
CA LEU A 72 -0.70 -12.10 -18.47
C LEU A 72 -0.30 -10.73 -17.95
N ILE A 73 -0.95 -9.67 -18.44
CA ILE A 73 -0.73 -8.31 -17.95
C ILE A 73 -1.12 -8.21 -16.47
N LEU A 74 -2.28 -8.74 -16.06
CA LEU A 74 -2.73 -8.72 -14.66
C LEU A 74 -1.73 -9.43 -13.72
N VAL A 75 -1.23 -10.59 -14.13
CA VAL A 75 -0.27 -11.40 -13.33
C VAL A 75 1.09 -10.71 -13.25
N MET A 76 1.62 -10.20 -14.37
CA MET A 76 2.88 -9.44 -14.35
C MET A 76 2.78 -8.21 -13.44
N MET A 77 1.59 -7.62 -13.33
CA MET A 77 1.36 -6.45 -12.48
C MET A 77 1.22 -6.80 -11.01
N ALA A 78 0.59 -7.93 -10.68
CA ALA A 78 0.63 -8.46 -9.32
C ALA A 78 2.08 -8.76 -8.90
N ALA A 79 2.88 -9.36 -9.78
CA ALA A 79 4.29 -9.62 -9.55
C ALA A 79 5.08 -8.31 -9.41
N TYR A 80 4.83 -7.31 -10.26
CA TYR A 80 5.45 -5.99 -10.17
C TYR A 80 5.11 -5.27 -8.87
N ALA A 81 3.83 -5.21 -8.49
CA ALA A 81 3.38 -4.59 -7.24
C ALA A 81 4.01 -5.28 -6.03
N PHE A 82 4.08 -6.61 -6.04
CA PHE A 82 4.77 -7.37 -5.01
C PHE A 82 6.28 -7.05 -4.95
N VAL A 83 6.97 -7.05 -6.09
CA VAL A 83 8.41 -6.75 -6.16
C VAL A 83 8.69 -5.31 -5.74
N LEU A 84 7.89 -4.33 -6.19
CA LEU A 84 7.99 -2.95 -5.74
C LEU A 84 7.84 -2.86 -4.22
N SER A 85 6.86 -3.54 -3.64
CA SER A 85 6.65 -3.56 -2.19
C SER A 85 7.79 -4.27 -1.42
N ALA A 86 8.64 -5.02 -2.12
CA ALA A 86 9.85 -5.60 -1.53
C ALA A 86 11.07 -4.65 -1.61
N LEU A 87 11.02 -3.59 -2.42
CA LEU A 87 12.07 -2.59 -2.50
C LEU A 87 12.02 -1.67 -1.28
N LYS A 88 12.99 -1.82 -0.39
CA LYS A 88 13.16 -0.94 0.78
C LYS A 88 13.67 0.42 0.32
N ILE A 89 12.82 1.44 0.44
CA ILE A 89 13.23 2.82 0.24
C ILE A 89 13.62 3.35 1.63
N PRO A 90 14.80 3.97 1.79
CA PRO A 90 15.18 4.56 3.07
C PRO A 90 14.14 5.62 3.46
N SER A 91 13.40 5.38 4.55
CA SER A 91 12.50 6.38 5.10
C SER A 91 13.30 7.43 5.87
N VAL A 92 12.80 8.67 5.87
CA VAL A 92 13.45 9.85 6.49
C VAL A 92 13.60 9.68 8.01
N THR A 93 12.96 8.67 8.61
CA THR A 93 12.89 8.45 10.06
C THR A 93 13.49 7.11 10.52
N GLY A 94 14.25 6.41 9.67
CA GLY A 94 14.95 5.17 10.06
C GLY A 94 14.07 3.92 10.13
N SER A 95 12.81 3.99 9.69
CA SER A 95 11.94 2.82 9.49
C SER A 95 12.20 2.17 8.12
N SER A 96 11.93 0.87 7.99
CA SER A 96 11.84 0.21 6.69
C SER A 96 10.46 0.48 6.10
N SER A 97 10.39 1.39 5.14
CA SER A 97 9.18 1.65 4.37
C SER A 97 9.34 1.10 2.95
N HIS A 98 8.22 0.68 2.36
CA HIS A 98 8.17 0.18 0.99
C HIS A 98 7.03 0.87 0.25
N PRO A 99 7.16 1.05 -1.07
CA PRO A 99 6.11 1.60 -1.89
C PRO A 99 4.99 0.57 -2.04
N THR A 100 3.76 1.00 -1.82
CA THR A 100 2.59 0.12 -1.79
C THR A 100 2.06 -0.19 -3.20
N GLY A 101 2.31 0.71 -4.15
CA GLY A 101 1.85 0.62 -5.53
C GLY A 101 0.33 0.74 -5.69
N THR A 102 -0.41 1.12 -4.63
CA THR A 102 -1.87 1.09 -4.61
C THR A 102 -2.46 2.11 -5.57
N GLY A 103 -2.00 3.36 -5.51
CA GLY A 103 -2.51 4.41 -6.37
C GLY A 103 -2.10 4.28 -7.83
N LEU A 104 -0.86 3.84 -8.08
CA LEU A 104 -0.41 3.54 -9.45
C LEU A 104 -1.22 2.38 -10.05
N GLY A 105 -1.41 1.30 -9.29
CA GLY A 105 -2.24 0.17 -9.70
C GLY A 105 -3.68 0.56 -9.98
N ALA A 106 -4.26 1.44 -9.16
CA ALA A 106 -5.61 1.96 -9.36
C ALA A 106 -5.74 2.80 -10.64
N VAL A 107 -4.74 3.62 -10.96
CA VAL A 107 -4.72 4.43 -12.19
C VAL A 107 -4.62 3.55 -13.44
N LEU A 108 -3.83 2.47 -13.38
CA LEU A 108 -3.57 1.60 -14.53
C LEU A 108 -4.68 0.57 -14.78
N PHE A 109 -5.20 -0.07 -13.72
CA PHE A 109 -6.15 -1.21 -13.85
C PHE A 109 -7.54 -0.91 -13.32
N GLY A 110 -7.71 0.22 -12.67
CA GLY A 110 -8.94 0.56 -11.97
C GLY A 110 -9.08 -0.12 -10.61
N PRO A 111 -9.99 0.38 -9.77
CA PRO A 111 -10.12 -0.04 -8.39
C PRO A 111 -10.65 -1.47 -8.24
N SER A 112 -11.53 -1.92 -9.15
CA SER A 112 -12.15 -3.26 -9.08
C SER A 112 -11.12 -4.38 -9.28
N ALA A 113 -10.20 -4.23 -10.24
CA ALA A 113 -9.13 -5.22 -10.44
C ALA A 113 -8.15 -5.22 -9.26
N MET A 114 -7.86 -4.04 -8.70
CA MET A 114 -6.98 -3.88 -7.55
C MET A 114 -7.50 -4.58 -6.28
N CYS A 115 -8.81 -4.76 -6.10
CA CYS A 115 -9.34 -5.52 -4.97
C CYS A 115 -8.81 -6.97 -4.94
N VAL A 116 -8.70 -7.61 -6.10
CA VAL A 116 -8.22 -9.00 -6.20
C VAL A 116 -6.69 -9.05 -6.26
N ILE A 117 -6.06 -8.18 -7.06
CA ILE A 117 -4.59 -8.10 -7.16
C ILE A 117 -4.01 -7.78 -5.79
N GLY A 118 -4.55 -6.78 -5.10
CA GLY A 118 -4.10 -6.35 -3.78
C GLY A 118 -4.24 -7.46 -2.74
N LEU A 119 -5.34 -8.21 -2.72
CA LEU A 119 -5.49 -9.38 -1.85
C LEU A 119 -4.37 -10.41 -2.08
N ILE A 120 -4.05 -10.72 -3.34
CA ILE A 120 -2.99 -11.68 -3.70
C ILE A 120 -1.62 -11.16 -3.26
N VAL A 121 -1.34 -9.88 -3.51
CA VAL A 121 -0.09 -9.23 -3.09
C VAL A 121 0.05 -9.25 -1.57
N LEU A 122 -0.99 -8.89 -0.83
CA LEU A 122 -1.02 -8.92 0.63
C LEU A 122 -0.82 -10.33 1.19
N LEU A 123 -1.40 -11.35 0.53
CA LEU A 123 -1.20 -12.74 0.91
C LEU A 123 0.27 -13.15 0.76
N PHE A 124 0.91 -12.78 -0.36
CA PHE A 124 2.33 -13.06 -0.55
C PHE A 124 3.22 -12.24 0.41
N GLN A 125 2.85 -11.00 0.73
CA GLN A 125 3.58 -10.21 1.74
C GLN A 125 3.51 -10.87 3.12
N ALA A 126 2.34 -11.38 3.52
CA ALA A 126 2.17 -12.06 4.79
C ALA A 126 2.99 -13.36 4.86
N ILE A 127 3.00 -14.16 3.78
CA ILE A 127 3.64 -15.48 3.76
C ILE A 127 5.16 -15.40 3.50
N LEU A 128 5.60 -14.58 2.53
CA LEU A 128 6.99 -14.57 2.05
C LEU A 128 7.86 -13.51 2.72
N LEU A 129 7.26 -12.36 3.07
CA LEU A 129 8.00 -11.23 3.64
C LEU A 129 7.75 -11.07 5.14
N ALA A 130 6.92 -11.94 5.75
CA ALA A 130 6.45 -11.83 7.12
C ALA A 130 5.93 -10.40 7.42
N HIS A 131 5.26 -9.80 6.43
CA HIS A 131 4.82 -8.42 6.49
C HIS A 131 3.29 -8.38 6.46
N GLY A 132 2.67 -7.90 7.55
CA GLY A 132 1.23 -7.98 7.78
C GLY A 132 0.84 -9.21 8.60
N GLY A 133 -0.30 -9.82 8.27
CA GLY A 133 -0.83 -10.99 8.95
C GLY A 133 -1.89 -11.72 8.14
N LEU A 134 -2.04 -13.02 8.40
CA LEU A 134 -3.07 -13.88 7.83
C LEU A 134 -4.43 -13.61 8.49
N THR A 135 -4.48 -13.41 9.81
CA THR A 135 -5.74 -13.06 10.48
C THR A 135 -6.16 -11.62 10.18
N THR A 136 -5.19 -10.72 10.05
CA THR A 136 -5.42 -9.31 9.71
C THR A 136 -5.52 -9.06 8.21
N LEU A 137 -5.45 -10.10 7.38
CA LEU A 137 -5.51 -10.00 5.91
C LEU A 137 -6.75 -9.26 5.44
N GLY A 138 -7.91 -9.51 6.06
CA GLY A 138 -9.15 -8.79 5.73
C GLY A 138 -9.07 -7.28 6.00
N ALA A 139 -8.54 -6.89 7.17
CA ALA A 139 -8.38 -5.47 7.52
C ALA A 139 -7.40 -4.76 6.57
N ASN A 140 -6.27 -5.40 6.28
CA ASN A 140 -5.28 -4.89 5.34
C ASN A 140 -5.81 -4.82 3.91
N THR A 141 -6.61 -5.80 3.48
CA THR A 141 -7.26 -5.80 2.16
C THR A 141 -8.23 -4.63 2.05
N PHE A 142 -9.00 -4.36 3.10
CA PHE A 142 -9.93 -3.24 3.10
C PHE A 142 -9.23 -1.90 2.93
N SER A 143 -8.17 -1.64 3.69
CA SER A 143 -7.45 -0.36 3.60
C SER A 143 -6.70 -0.24 2.26
N MET A 144 -5.89 -1.24 1.89
CA MET A 144 -4.90 -1.14 0.81
C MET A 144 -5.39 -1.59 -0.56
N ALA A 145 -6.29 -2.57 -0.63
CA ALA A 145 -6.77 -3.12 -1.90
C ALA A 145 -8.15 -2.56 -2.31
N ILE A 146 -8.87 -1.95 -1.36
CA ILE A 146 -10.20 -1.40 -1.58
C ILE A 146 -10.17 0.11 -1.37
N ALA A 147 -10.09 0.59 -0.13
CA ALA A 147 -10.27 2.01 0.20
C ALA A 147 -9.27 2.92 -0.52
N GLY A 148 -7.96 2.61 -0.44
CA GLY A 148 -6.90 3.35 -1.13
C GLY A 148 -7.12 3.43 -2.64
N PRO A 149 -7.20 2.29 -3.37
CA PRO A 149 -7.41 2.26 -4.82
C PRO A 149 -8.68 2.98 -5.29
N PHE A 150 -9.78 2.86 -4.55
CA PHE A 150 -11.01 3.59 -4.86
C PHE A 150 -10.81 5.10 -4.76
N LEU A 151 -10.19 5.60 -3.69
CA LEU A 151 -9.91 7.03 -3.56
C LEU A 151 -8.92 7.51 -4.64
N SER A 152 -7.83 6.77 -4.88
CA SER A 152 -6.87 7.08 -5.94
C SER A 152 -7.55 7.24 -7.29
N TYR A 153 -8.47 6.34 -7.63
CA TYR A 153 -9.18 6.40 -8.89
C TYR A 153 -10.12 7.61 -8.97
N ILE A 154 -10.83 7.93 -7.88
CA ILE A 154 -11.69 9.12 -7.81
C ILE A 154 -10.86 10.40 -7.98
N VAL A 155 -9.76 10.52 -7.25
CA VAL A 155 -8.84 11.66 -7.35
C VAL A 155 -8.29 11.79 -8.77
N TYR A 156 -7.85 10.68 -9.36
CA TYR A 156 -7.38 10.65 -10.74
C TYR A 156 -8.45 11.15 -11.72
N LYS A 157 -9.68 10.67 -11.60
CA LYS A 157 -10.82 11.10 -12.44
C LYS A 157 -11.15 12.58 -12.28
N ILE A 158 -11.12 13.10 -11.05
CA ILE A 158 -11.34 14.52 -10.77
C ILE A 158 -10.24 15.35 -11.43
N CYS A 159 -8.96 14.96 -11.26
CA CYS A 159 -7.83 15.64 -11.89
C CYS A 159 -7.94 15.65 -13.42
N LEU A 160 -8.39 14.56 -14.04
CA LEU A 160 -8.65 14.51 -15.48
C LEU A 160 -9.80 15.43 -15.90
N LYS A 161 -10.87 15.51 -15.10
CA LYS A 161 -12.03 16.37 -15.38
C LYS A 161 -11.69 17.86 -15.34
N VAL A 162 -10.79 18.27 -14.44
CA VAL A 162 -10.27 19.65 -14.37
C VAL A 162 -9.10 19.91 -15.32
N GLN A 163 -8.83 18.99 -16.25
CA GLN A 163 -7.76 19.08 -17.26
C GLN A 163 -6.35 19.25 -16.67
N ALA A 164 -6.11 18.77 -15.45
CA ALA A 164 -4.78 18.82 -14.84
C ALA A 164 -3.74 18.03 -15.67
N PRO A 165 -2.45 18.40 -15.60
CA PRO A 165 -1.39 17.61 -16.23
C PRO A 165 -1.40 16.16 -15.73
N LYS A 166 -1.14 15.19 -16.62
CA LYS A 166 -1.14 13.76 -16.26
C LYS A 166 -0.25 13.44 -15.07
N SER A 167 0.95 14.04 -15.02
CA SER A 167 1.88 13.88 -13.91
C SER A 167 1.27 14.35 -12.58
N VAL A 168 0.53 15.45 -12.59
CA VAL A 168 -0.13 15.99 -11.40
C VAL A 168 -1.29 15.05 -10.98
N ALA A 169 -2.05 14.55 -11.94
CA ALA A 169 -3.13 13.59 -11.68
C ALA A 169 -2.61 12.29 -11.05
N VAL A 170 -1.52 11.74 -11.58
CA VAL A 170 -0.87 10.52 -11.05
C VAL A 170 -0.29 10.77 -9.66
N PHE A 171 0.40 11.90 -9.47
CA PHE A 171 0.98 12.27 -8.17
C PHE A 171 -0.08 12.33 -7.08
N PHE A 172 -1.17 13.07 -7.31
CA PHE A 172 -2.24 13.20 -6.31
C PHE A 172 -3.00 11.91 -6.10
N ALA A 173 -3.23 11.11 -7.16
CA ALA A 173 -3.88 9.81 -7.03
C ALA A 173 -3.08 8.85 -6.14
N ALA A 174 -1.76 8.79 -6.32
CA ALA A 174 -0.88 7.98 -5.47
C ALA A 174 -0.79 8.55 -4.04
N CYS A 175 -0.38 9.81 -3.89
CA CYS A 175 -0.18 10.43 -2.58
C CYS A 175 -1.45 10.41 -1.70
N LEU A 176 -2.61 10.83 -2.25
CA LEU A 176 -3.85 10.85 -1.47
C LEU A 176 -4.42 9.44 -1.21
N GLY A 177 -4.21 8.50 -2.14
CA GLY A 177 -4.60 7.10 -1.95
C GLY A 177 -3.84 6.43 -0.82
N ASP A 178 -2.53 6.65 -0.76
CA ASP A 178 -1.68 6.13 0.31
C ASP A 178 -2.09 6.77 1.65
N LEU A 179 -2.21 8.11 1.70
CA LEU A 179 -2.71 8.82 2.88
C LEU A 179 -4.05 8.27 3.40
N PHE A 180 -4.98 7.98 2.50
CA PHE A 180 -6.27 7.45 2.87
C PHE A 180 -6.22 6.02 3.40
N THR A 181 -5.36 5.19 2.82
CA THR A 181 -5.06 3.85 3.35
C THR A 181 -4.64 3.94 4.81
N TYR A 182 -3.76 4.88 5.15
CA TYR A 182 -3.32 5.09 6.53
C TYR A 182 -4.43 5.60 7.45
N CYS A 183 -5.28 6.50 6.97
CA CYS A 183 -6.46 6.95 7.72
C CYS A 183 -7.38 5.79 8.06
N ILE A 184 -7.65 4.90 7.10
CA ILE A 184 -8.50 3.72 7.33
C ILE A 184 -7.83 2.76 8.32
N THR A 185 -6.53 2.49 8.17
CA THR A 185 -5.79 1.66 9.14
C THR A 185 -5.82 2.26 10.54
N ALA A 186 -5.66 3.58 10.69
CA ALA A 186 -5.77 4.24 12.00
C ALA A 186 -7.17 4.10 12.61
N ILE A 187 -8.23 4.18 11.79
CA ILE A 187 -9.61 3.94 12.23
C ILE A 187 -9.79 2.49 12.68
N GLN A 188 -9.29 1.52 11.90
CA GLN A 188 -9.33 0.09 12.24
C GLN A 188 -8.69 -0.19 13.61
N LEU A 189 -7.51 0.40 13.85
CA LEU A 189 -6.79 0.26 15.12
C LEU A 189 -7.49 0.98 16.27
N ALA A 190 -8.00 2.18 16.04
CA ALA A 190 -8.70 2.94 17.08
C ALA A 190 -10.02 2.26 17.51
N LEU A 191 -10.73 1.61 16.59
CA LEU A 191 -11.91 0.81 16.91
C LEU A 191 -11.55 -0.43 17.74
N ALA A 192 -10.45 -1.11 17.36
CA ALA A 192 -10.00 -2.31 18.06
C ALA A 192 -9.43 -2.01 19.46
N HIS A 193 -8.79 -0.85 19.64
CA HIS A 193 -8.06 -0.46 20.85
C HIS A 193 -8.48 0.94 21.35
N PRO A 194 -9.71 1.12 21.85
CA PRO A 194 -10.15 2.40 22.42
C PRO A 194 -9.40 2.70 23.72
N ALA A 195 -8.96 3.96 23.89
CA ALA A 195 -8.21 4.38 25.07
C ALA A 195 -9.11 4.43 26.31
N GLU A 196 -8.58 4.07 27.48
CA GLU A 196 -9.31 4.13 28.76
C GLU A 196 -9.84 5.54 29.05
N VAL A 197 -9.04 6.57 28.73
CA VAL A 197 -9.43 7.97 28.81
C VAL A 197 -9.58 8.54 27.40
N GLY A 198 -10.77 9.01 27.06
CA GLY A 198 -11.09 9.61 25.77
C GLY A 198 -11.50 8.64 24.65
N GLY A 199 -11.53 7.33 24.93
CA GLY A 199 -12.14 6.32 24.07
C GLY A 199 -11.57 6.25 22.64
N PHE A 200 -12.45 6.01 21.67
CA PHE A 200 -12.10 5.90 20.25
C PHE A 200 -11.40 7.15 19.70
N MET A 201 -11.89 8.35 20.04
CA MET A 201 -11.32 9.60 19.53
C MET A 201 -9.88 9.81 20.00
N ALA A 202 -9.57 9.49 21.26
CA ALA A 202 -8.21 9.59 21.78
C ALA A 202 -7.26 8.55 21.16
N SER A 203 -7.74 7.34 20.88
CA SER A 203 -6.94 6.35 20.13
C SER A 203 -6.70 6.77 18.69
N LEU A 204 -7.74 7.30 18.02
CA LEU A 204 -7.65 7.74 16.63
C LEU A 204 -6.62 8.87 16.48
N THR A 205 -6.65 9.88 17.34
CA THR A 205 -5.68 10.99 17.29
C THR A 205 -4.26 10.49 17.53
N LYS A 206 -4.06 9.55 18.46
CA LYS A 206 -2.75 8.92 18.70
C LYS A 206 -2.24 8.16 17.48
N PHE A 207 -3.05 7.25 16.91
CA PHE A 207 -2.64 6.46 15.75
C PHE A 207 -2.38 7.35 14.52
N MET A 208 -3.25 8.33 14.28
CA MET A 208 -3.07 9.30 13.19
C MET A 208 -1.80 10.14 13.37
N ALA A 209 -1.51 10.61 14.60
CA ALA A 209 -0.31 11.40 14.86
C ALA A 209 0.98 10.57 14.69
N ILE A 210 0.99 9.33 15.17
CA ILE A 210 2.13 8.42 15.02
C ILE A 210 2.37 8.09 13.55
N PHE A 211 1.32 7.76 12.80
CA PHE A 211 1.44 7.47 11.38
C PHE A 211 1.79 8.70 10.55
N ALA A 212 1.32 9.90 10.89
CA ALA A 212 1.61 11.10 10.12
C ALA A 212 3.12 11.35 9.93
N ILE A 213 3.93 11.05 10.95
CA ILE A 213 5.39 11.27 10.93
C ILE A 213 6.09 10.43 9.86
N THR A 214 5.67 9.18 9.66
CA THR A 214 6.31 8.26 8.71
C THR A 214 5.59 8.25 7.36
N GLN A 215 4.27 8.39 7.37
CA GLN A 215 3.43 8.13 6.21
C GLN A 215 3.21 9.35 5.32
N ILE A 216 3.24 10.58 5.85
CA ILE A 216 3.19 11.77 5.00
C ILE A 216 4.44 11.86 4.10
N PRO A 217 5.69 11.70 4.62
CA PRO A 217 6.87 11.68 3.77
C PRO A 217 6.82 10.54 2.75
N LEU A 218 6.38 9.34 3.16
CA LEU A 218 6.30 8.19 2.28
C LEU A 218 5.30 8.40 1.14
N ALA A 219 4.09 8.90 1.42
CA ALA A 219 3.08 9.18 0.40
C ALA A 219 3.55 10.21 -0.64
N ILE A 220 4.33 11.20 -0.22
CA ILE A 220 4.93 12.19 -1.14
C ILE A 220 5.97 11.51 -2.04
N ILE A 221 6.87 10.71 -1.46
CA ILE A 221 7.90 9.97 -2.21
C ILE A 221 7.26 8.99 -3.19
N GLU A 222 6.25 8.24 -2.75
CA GLU A 222 5.51 7.29 -3.59
C GLU A 222 4.75 8.01 -4.70
N GLY A 223 4.16 9.17 -4.42
CA GLY A 223 3.55 10.03 -5.43
C GLY A 223 4.54 10.46 -6.52
N LEU A 224 5.75 10.88 -6.14
CA LEU A 224 6.81 11.23 -7.09
C LEU A 224 7.29 10.01 -7.89
N LEU A 225 7.49 8.88 -7.22
CA LEU A 225 7.89 7.62 -7.83
C LEU A 225 6.85 7.17 -8.87
N ALA A 226 5.57 7.24 -8.53
CA ALA A 226 4.47 6.90 -9.44
C ALA A 226 4.52 7.74 -10.73
N VAL A 227 4.84 9.04 -10.63
CA VAL A 227 5.00 9.90 -11.81
C VAL A 227 6.18 9.46 -12.67
N VAL A 228 7.33 9.15 -12.05
CA VAL A 228 8.52 8.69 -12.79
C VAL A 228 8.25 7.36 -13.48
N VAL A 229 7.64 6.41 -12.78
CA VAL A 229 7.24 5.11 -13.33
C VAL A 229 6.27 5.29 -14.48
N MET A 230 5.24 6.13 -14.33
CA MET A 230 4.28 6.37 -15.40
C MET A 230 4.91 6.98 -16.65
N LYS A 231 5.85 7.93 -16.50
CA LYS A 231 6.60 8.45 -17.63
C LYS A 231 7.46 7.38 -18.30
N GLY A 232 8.10 6.51 -17.49
CA GLY A 232 8.84 5.36 -17.99
C GLY A 232 7.97 4.42 -18.83
N LEU A 233 6.81 4.04 -18.30
CA LEU A 233 5.84 3.19 -18.98
C LEU A 233 5.30 3.84 -20.26
N GLU A 234 4.99 5.14 -20.24
CA GLU A 234 4.56 5.89 -21.44
C GLU A 234 5.65 5.90 -22.53
N SER A 235 6.93 5.81 -22.16
CA SER A 235 8.04 5.81 -23.13
C SER A 235 8.39 4.41 -23.69
N VAL A 236 8.14 3.34 -22.93
CA VAL A 236 8.59 1.97 -23.28
C VAL A 236 7.43 1.04 -23.65
N ALA A 237 6.25 1.22 -23.04
CA ALA A 237 5.13 0.28 -23.09
C ALA A 237 3.81 0.96 -23.52
N GLN A 238 3.91 1.92 -24.45
CA GLN A 238 2.74 2.64 -24.95
C GLN A 238 1.66 1.69 -25.56
N PRO A 239 2.00 0.66 -26.36
CA PRO A 239 1.01 -0.27 -26.89
C PRO A 239 0.22 -1.00 -25.78
N GLU A 240 0.89 -1.44 -24.72
CA GLU A 240 0.30 -2.12 -23.57
C GLU A 240 -0.60 -1.18 -22.76
N LEU A 241 -0.18 0.08 -22.57
CA LEU A 241 -1.02 1.09 -21.93
C LEU A 241 -2.29 1.37 -22.73
N GLU A 242 -2.20 1.43 -24.06
CA GLU A 242 -3.38 1.60 -24.92
C GLU A 242 -4.31 0.39 -24.86
N MET A 243 -3.78 -0.83 -24.79
CA MET A 243 -4.56 -2.06 -24.57
C MET A 243 -5.31 -2.04 -23.21
N LEU A 244 -4.71 -1.45 -22.18
CA LEU A 244 -5.34 -1.24 -20.88
C LEU A 244 -6.38 -0.11 -20.87
N GLY A 245 -6.53 0.62 -21.98
CA GLY A 245 -7.43 1.77 -22.07
C GLY A 245 -6.91 3.02 -21.35
N TYR A 246 -5.65 3.03 -20.94
CA TYR A 246 -5.01 4.19 -20.35
C TYR A 246 -4.92 5.32 -21.40
N GLY A 247 -5.49 6.49 -21.09
CA GLY A 247 -5.60 7.64 -22.00
C GLY A 247 -6.91 7.71 -22.82
N ARG A 248 -7.72 6.65 -22.87
CA ARG A 248 -9.03 6.66 -23.57
C ARG A 248 -10.01 7.64 -22.92
N TYR A 249 -10.03 7.68 -21.58
CA TYR A 249 -10.90 8.58 -20.83
C TYR A 249 -10.59 10.07 -21.04
N ARG A 250 -9.32 10.45 -21.32
CA ARG A 250 -9.00 11.85 -21.64
C ARG A 250 -9.51 12.23 -23.02
N LYS A 251 -9.50 11.30 -23.99
CA LYS A 251 -10.10 11.51 -25.32
C LYS A 251 -11.61 11.66 -25.23
N GLU A 252 -12.26 10.94 -24.32
CA GLU A 252 -13.71 11.03 -24.06
C GLU A 252 -14.12 12.29 -23.28
N VAL A 253 -13.29 12.77 -22.34
CA VAL A 253 -13.56 13.99 -21.55
C VAL A 253 -13.15 15.28 -22.29
N ALA A 254 -12.24 15.18 -23.25
CA ALA A 254 -11.82 16.29 -24.11
C ALA A 254 -12.62 16.40 -25.42
N ALA A 255 -13.49 15.41 -25.70
CA ALA A 255 -14.48 15.45 -26.78
C ALA A 255 -15.79 16.04 -26.27
#